data_AF-A0A9D0YNX4-F1
#
_entry.id   AF-A0A9D0YNX4-F1
#
_cell.length_a   1.000
_cell.length_b   1.000
_cell.length_c   1.000
_cell.angle_alpha   90.00
_cell.angle_beta   90.00
_cell.angle_gamma   90.00
#
_symmetry.space_group_name_H-M   'P 1'
#
loop_
_entity.id
_entity.type
_entity.pdbx_description
1 polymer ?
#
loop_
_entity_poly.entity_id
_entity_poly.type
_entity_poly.pdbx_seq_one_letter_code
_entity_poly.pdbx_strand_id
1 'polypeptide(L)' 'KNKILKKTRHRKISLVRQIAIYLTRQVCRLPLAKVGEMFGVSDHTSVLYAIRKIEKLKKENPQLGEEIEFLKTKLLEG' A
#
# COMPACT_ATOMS: atom_id res chain seq x y z
N LYS A 1 -16.44 9.76 24.57
CA LYS A 1 -15.56 8.57 24.54
C LYS A 1 -15.65 7.82 23.18
N ASN A 2 -15.27 8.43 22.04
CA ASN A 2 -15.31 7.76 20.71
C ASN A 2 -14.07 8.02 19.81
N LYS A 3 -12.96 8.49 20.40
CA LYS A 3 -11.75 8.89 19.64
C LYS A 3 -10.83 7.72 19.27
N ILE A 4 -10.86 6.63 20.03
CA ILE A 4 -9.97 5.47 19.86
C ILE A 4 -10.41 4.63 18.64
N LEU A 5 -11.71 4.30 18.54
CA LEU A 5 -12.25 3.51 17.43
C LEU A 5 -12.09 4.19 16.06
N LYS A 6 -12.30 5.51 15.98
CA LYS A 6 -12.09 6.30 14.75
C LYS A 6 -10.64 6.27 14.27
N LYS A 7 -9.66 6.49 15.17
CA LYS A 7 -8.23 6.49 14.81
C LYS A 7 -7.76 5.13 14.28
N THR A 8 -8.19 4.03 14.90
CA THR A 8 -7.81 2.68 14.46
C THR A 8 -8.39 2.34 13.09
N ARG A 9 -9.66 2.71 12.82
CA ARG A 9 -10.28 2.53 11.50
C ARG A 9 -9.55 3.30 10.41
N HIS A 10 -9.21 4.57 10.67
CA HIS A 10 -8.41 5.38 9.74
C HIS A 10 -7.03 4.77 9.45
N ARG A 11 -6.36 4.22 10.47
CA ARG A 11 -5.07 3.52 10.28
C ARG A 11 -5.21 2.27 9.41
N LYS A 12 -6.23 1.45 9.63
CA LYS A 12 -6.50 0.27 8.79
C LYS A 12 -6.78 0.66 7.33
N ILE A 13 -7.64 1.65 7.10
CA ILE A 13 -7.93 2.18 5.75
C ILE A 13 -6.65 2.71 5.08
N SER A 14 -5.81 3.41 5.84
CA SER A 14 -4.53 3.94 5.33
C SER A 14 -3.57 2.81 4.94
N LEU A 15 -3.43 1.77 5.76
CA LEU A 15 -2.57 0.63 5.46
C LEU A 15 -3.03 -0.12 4.19
N VAL A 16 -4.33 -0.38 4.07
CA VAL A 16 -4.89 -1.04 2.87
C VAL A 16 -4.59 -0.21 1.61
N ARG A 17 -4.74 1.11 1.66
CA ARG A 17 -4.38 1.99 0.54
C ARG A 17 -2.89 1.93 0.22
N GLN A 18 -2.03 1.89 1.23
CA GLN A 18 -0.58 1.79 1.04
C GLN A 18 -0.19 0.46 0.38
N ILE A 19 -0.82 -0.64 0.78
CA ILE A 19 -0.62 -1.96 0.15
C ILE A 19 -1.07 -1.93 -1.31
N ALA A 20 -2.25 -1.38 -1.60
CA ALA A 20 -2.76 -1.26 -2.97
C ALA A 20 -1.80 -0.45 -3.86
N ILE A 21 -1.34 0.71 -3.39
CA ILE A 21 -0.36 1.55 -4.11
C ILE A 21 0.94 0.78 -4.38
N TYR A 22 1.46 0.07 -3.38
CA TYR A 22 2.66 -0.75 -3.53
C TYR A 22 2.47 -1.83 -4.61
N LEU A 23 1.37 -2.58 -4.54
CA LEU A 23 1.05 -3.65 -5.50
C LEU A 23 0.90 -3.11 -6.92
N THR A 24 0.16 -2.01 -7.13
CA THR A 24 0.03 -1.37 -8.44
C THR A 24 1.38 -0.96 -9.02
N ARG A 25 2.29 -0.43 -8.19
CA ARG A 25 3.64 -0.07 -8.65
C ARG A 25 4.46 -1.29 -9.09
N GLN A 26 4.33 -2.41 -8.38
CA GLN A 26 5.03 -3.66 -8.66
C GLN A 26 4.53 -4.35 -9.92
N VAL A 27 3.20 -4.38 -10.11
CA VAL A 27 2.55 -5.05 -11.25
C VAL A 27 2.60 -4.19 -12.51
N CYS A 28 2.12 -2.95 -12.45
CA CYS A 28 1.93 -2.12 -13.65
C CYS A 28 3.20 -1.38 -14.09
N ARG A 29 4.24 -1.33 -13.23
CA ARG A 29 5.52 -0.64 -13.47
C ARG A 29 5.42 0.83 -13.90
N LEU A 30 4.27 1.48 -13.66
CA LEU A 30 4.01 2.88 -14.05
C LEU A 30 4.86 3.88 -13.24
N PRO A 31 5.07 5.10 -13.77
CA PRO A 31 5.66 6.21 -13.02
C PRO A 31 4.87 6.54 -11.75
N LEU A 32 5.57 7.01 -10.70
CA LEU A 32 4.94 7.35 -9.40
C LEU A 32 3.79 8.35 -9.54
N ALA A 33 3.92 9.33 -10.44
CA ALA A 33 2.88 10.31 -10.73
C ALA A 33 1.60 9.66 -11.28
N LYS A 34 1.73 8.70 -12.20
CA LYS A 34 0.59 7.98 -12.78
C LYS A 34 -0.10 7.09 -11.75
N VAL A 35 0.67 6.42 -10.89
CA VAL A 35 0.09 5.69 -9.75
C VAL A 35 -0.64 6.67 -8.82
N GLY A 36 -0.05 7.83 -8.50
CA GLY A 36 -0.70 8.85 -7.67
C GLY A 36 -2.05 9.29 -8.23
N GLU A 37 -2.11 9.58 -9.52
CA GLU A 37 -3.34 9.94 -10.25
C GLU A 37 -4.44 8.88 -10.09
N MET A 38 -4.11 7.59 -10.25
CA MET A 38 -5.07 6.48 -10.09
C MET A 38 -5.66 6.36 -8.68
N PHE A 39 -4.91 6.80 -7.66
CA PHE A 39 -5.33 6.74 -6.26
C PHE A 39 -5.82 8.09 -5.71
N GLY A 40 -5.97 9.12 -6.57
CA GLY A 40 -6.40 10.46 -6.16
C GLY A 40 -5.39 11.18 -5.26
N VAL A 41 -4.10 10.87 -5.43
CA VAL A 41 -2.99 11.41 -4.64
C VAL A 41 -2.18 12.39 -5.49
N SER A 42 -2.31 13.68 -5.17
CA SER A 42 -1.65 14.77 -5.92
C SER A 42 -0.14 14.84 -5.70
N ASP A 43 0.31 14.45 -4.50
CA ASP A 43 1.73 14.47 -4.13
C ASP A 43 2.36 13.09 -4.34
N HIS A 44 3.20 12.98 -5.38
CA HIS A 44 3.92 11.75 -5.72
C HIS A 44 4.83 11.24 -4.58
N THR A 45 5.23 12.10 -3.64
CA THR A 45 6.00 11.69 -2.46
C THR A 45 5.15 10.84 -1.50
N SER A 46 3.82 10.98 -1.52
CA SER A 46 2.91 10.11 -0.76
C SER A 46 2.88 8.67 -1.33
N VAL A 47 3.03 8.52 -2.64
CA VAL A 47 3.20 7.21 -3.29
C VAL A 47 4.54 6.60 -2.88
N LEU A 48 5.61 7.40 -2.91
CA LEU A 48 6.93 6.97 -2.45
C LEU A 48 6.91 6.56 -0.97
N TYR A 49 6.22 7.33 -0.13
CA TYR A 49 6.03 7.02 1.29
C TYR A 49 5.31 5.69 1.48
N ALA A 50 4.22 5.45 0.73
CA ALA A 50 3.49 4.19 0.78
C ALA A 50 4.40 3.00 0.42
N ILE A 51 5.17 3.10 -0.66
CA ILE A 51 6.11 2.06 -1.09
C ILE A 51 7.13 1.76 0.01
N ARG A 52 7.84 2.78 0.51
CA ARG A 52 8.85 2.62 1.57
C ARG A 52 8.26 2.06 2.86
N LYS A 53 7.04 2.48 3.21
CA LYS A 53 6.33 2.02 4.40
C LYS A 53 6.03 0.52 4.29
N ILE A 54 5.52 0.06 3.15
CA ILE A 54 5.24 -1.35 2.93
C ILE A 54 6.54 -2.18 2.90
N GLU A 55 7.58 -1.72 2.20
CA GLU A 55 8.87 -2.41 2.20
C GLU A 55 9.46 -2.59 3.60
N LYS A 56 9.36 -1.56 4.45
CA LYS A 56 9.76 -1.66 5.85
C LYS A 56 8.90 -2.65 6.62
N LEU A 57 7.57 -2.59 6.48
CA LEU A 57 6.65 -3.49 7.18
C LEU A 57 6.84 -4.95 6.77
N LYS A 58 7.15 -5.24 5.50
CA LYS A 58 7.47 -6.60 5.04
C LYS A 58 8.73 -7.16 5.70
N LYS A 59 9.72 -6.30 5.98
CA LYS A 59 10.95 -6.70 6.70
C LYS A 59 10.70 -6.91 8.19
N GLU A 60 9.85 -6.09 8.79
CA GLU A 60 9.53 -6.16 10.23
C GLU A 60 8.53 -7.28 10.55
N ASN A 61 7.67 -7.65 9.60
CA ASN A 61 6.65 -8.68 9.77
C ASN A 61 6.66 -9.64 8.57
N PRO A 62 7.35 -10.79 8.69
CA PRO A 62 7.43 -11.80 7.63
C PRO A 62 6.06 -12.31 7.18
N GLN A 63 5.11 -12.48 8.09
CA GLN A 63 3.76 -12.96 7.79
C GLN A 63 3.00 -11.99 6.88
N LEU A 64 3.09 -10.68 7.17
CA LEU A 64 2.55 -9.65 6.27
C LEU A 64 3.30 -9.63 4.92
N GLY A 65 4.59 -9.93 4.93
CA GLY A 65 5.39 -10.10 3.72
C GLY A 65 4.85 -11.20 2.80
N GLU A 66 4.57 -12.37 3.37
CA GLU A 66 3.98 -13.51 2.67
C GLU A 66 2.59 -13.19 2.14
N GLU A 67 1.72 -12.57 2.93
CA GLU A 67 0.38 -12.15 2.48
C GLU A 67 0.46 -11.21 1.28
N ILE A 68 1.38 -10.23 1.31
CA ILE A 68 1.55 -9.27 0.21
C ILE A 68 2.09 -9.95 -1.05
N GLU A 69 3.06 -10.87 -0.93
CA GLU A 69 3.55 -11.62 -2.09
C GLU A 69 2.48 -12.55 -2.65
N PHE A 70 1.70 -13.22 -1.80
CA PHE A 70 0.57 -14.03 -2.24
C PHE A 70 -0.44 -13.20 -3.04
N LEU A 71 -0.83 -12.03 -2.53
CA LEU A 71 -1.72 -11.11 -3.25
C LEU A 71 -1.13 -10.66 -4.59
N LYS A 72 0.17 -10.37 -4.64
CA LYS A 72 0.86 -9.99 -5.87
C LYS A 72 0.83 -11.11 -6.91
N THR A 73 1.12 -12.34 -6.50
CA THR A 73 1.05 -13.51 -7.39
C THR A 73 -0.36 -13.70 -7.94
N LYS A 74 -1.39 -13.60 -7.09
CA LYS A 74 -2.79 -13.66 -7.53
C LYS A 74 -3.20 -12.57 -8.52
N LEU A 75 -2.61 -11.38 -8.43
CA LEU A 75 -2.85 -10.30 -9.40
C LEU A 75 -2.15 -10.51 -10.75
N LEU A 76 -1.11 -11.35 -10.80
CA LEU A 76 -0.34 -11.64 -12.02
C LEU A 76 -0.80 -12.94 -12.72
N GLU A 77 -1.36 -13.88 -11.96
CA GLU A 77 -1.92 -15.14 -12.47
C GLU A 77 -3.37 -15.00 -12.98
N GLY A 78 -3.97 -13.82 -12.83
CA GLY A 78 -5.33 -13.50 -13.27
C GLY A 78 -5.42 -13.04 -14.72
#